data_AF-A0A350JI94-F1
#
_entry.id   AF-A0A350JI94-F1
#
_cell.length_a   1.000
_cell.length_b   1.000
_cell.length_c   1.000
_cell.angle_alpha   90.00
_cell.angle_beta   90.00
_cell.angle_gamma   90.00
#
_symmetry.space_group_name_H-M   'P 1'
#
loop_
_entity.id
_entity.type
_entity.pdbx_description
1 polymer ?
#
loop_
_entity_poly.entity_id
_entity_poly.type
_entity_poly.pdbx_seq_one_letter_code
_entity_poly.pdbx_strand_id
1 'polypeptide(L)'
;MKKTAFFLFTFLLFGFGTHLTVYADVAYERGISTTSYKGRCSKGRPSNSDVHFETIRAAKKAAWDNYTAGFSPSKLENYLKFEQTFTSDLETYITEYVILETDCSKKERTYMVALKASINKALVDVKLNKLSGDTGNASVLNGKFVVSLIIARRVQESKSFDARRTVQEETISSIDVDQESYDDGTSIALSEQTTERKKVSTGGSTTRKAERRSYDIGDQKNAEVAIEQAFLRAKMRLVKPSRIEKVTGTSFMDRVRSEYAGISDADRAELSDQTFEQIVEAIITLGRIDYLIAGTMDTSAPRVDPDTGLQKVDVYITMELSRIDPLFGAEKIALVGPELRSGLHETESGAEIAALKLAAESATDMLLNRLSN
;
A
#
# COMPACT_ATOMS: atom_id res chain seq x y z
N MET A 1 66.58 51.61 17.59
CA MET A 1 66.02 51.48 16.23
C MET A 1 65.76 50.01 15.92
N LYS A 2 64.52 49.52 16.07
CA LYS A 2 64.08 48.23 15.51
C LYS A 2 62.62 48.36 15.10
N LYS A 3 62.36 47.96 13.85
CA LYS A 3 61.19 48.23 13.04
C LYS A 3 59.99 47.41 13.49
N THR A 4 58.83 48.07 13.52
CA THR A 4 57.48 47.51 13.56
C THR A 4 57.20 46.69 12.30
N ALA A 5 56.74 45.46 12.46
CA ALA A 5 56.16 44.65 11.40
C ALA A 5 54.74 44.27 11.82
N PHE A 6 53.76 44.90 11.17
CA PHE A 6 52.33 44.66 11.32
C PHE A 6 51.97 43.48 10.42
N PHE A 7 51.58 42.34 11.01
CA PHE A 7 51.21 41.14 10.27
C PHE A 7 49.71 41.22 9.92
N LEU A 8 49.42 41.33 8.62
CA LEU A 8 48.06 41.30 8.07
C LEU A 8 47.58 39.84 8.06
N PHE A 9 46.55 39.53 8.86
CA PHE A 9 45.92 38.21 8.87
C PHE A 9 44.74 38.21 7.89
N THR A 10 44.99 37.77 6.65
CA THR A 10 43.95 37.59 5.64
C THR A 10 43.18 36.31 5.94
N PHE A 11 41.97 36.45 6.50
CA PHE A 11 41.07 35.35 6.79
C PHE A 11 40.47 34.84 5.46
N LEU A 12 40.95 33.68 5.00
CA LEU A 12 40.47 33.00 3.82
C LEU A 12 39.17 32.27 4.20
N LEU A 13 38.02 32.87 3.83
CA LEU A 13 36.69 32.28 3.93
C LEU A 13 36.62 31.04 3.03
N PHE A 14 36.96 29.87 3.59
CA PHE A 14 36.64 28.58 3.01
C PHE A 14 35.13 28.39 3.10
N GLY A 15 34.43 28.68 2.00
CA GLY A 15 33.02 28.34 1.84
C GLY A 15 32.88 26.83 1.96
N PHE A 16 32.37 26.37 3.11
CA PHE A 16 31.82 25.04 3.27
C PHE A 16 30.62 24.94 2.33
N GLY A 17 30.87 24.50 1.09
CA GLY A 17 29.82 24.01 0.22
C GLY A 17 29.18 22.82 0.91
N THR A 18 27.97 23.00 1.42
CA THR A 18 27.11 21.90 1.84
C THR A 18 26.88 21.05 0.60
N HIS A 19 27.60 19.94 0.49
CA HIS A 19 27.28 18.89 -0.46
C HIS A 19 25.89 18.37 -0.09
N LEU A 20 24.88 18.87 -0.79
CA LEU A 20 23.59 18.21 -0.89
C LEU A 20 23.85 16.86 -1.54
N THR A 21 24.00 15.82 -0.74
CA THR A 21 23.88 14.44 -1.21
C THR A 21 22.44 14.26 -1.65
N VAL A 22 22.19 14.46 -2.94
CA VAL A 22 20.96 13.99 -3.59
C VAL A 22 21.06 12.47 -3.55
N TYR A 23 20.41 11.85 -2.58
CA TYR A 23 20.13 10.42 -2.65
C TYR A 23 19.30 10.20 -3.91
N ALA A 24 19.88 9.54 -4.91
CA ALA A 24 19.12 9.07 -6.04
C ALA A 24 18.07 8.08 -5.51
N ASP A 25 16.79 8.35 -5.74
CA ASP A 25 15.71 7.40 -5.45
C ASP A 25 15.84 6.25 -6.46
N VAL A 26 16.48 5.16 -6.03
CA VAL A 26 16.83 4.00 -6.86
C VAL A 26 15.91 2.84 -6.53
N ALA A 27 15.28 2.24 -7.54
CA ALA A 27 14.60 0.95 -7.43
C ALA A 27 15.56 -0.17 -7.81
N TYR A 28 15.51 -1.28 -7.08
CA TYR A 28 16.28 -2.47 -7.41
C TYR A 28 15.35 -3.59 -7.86
N GLU A 29 15.42 -3.96 -9.14
CA GLU A 29 14.56 -4.99 -9.70
C GLU A 29 15.33 -6.16 -10.29
N ARG A 30 14.77 -7.36 -10.14
CA ARG A 30 15.32 -8.57 -10.74
C ARG A 30 14.73 -8.77 -12.12
N GLY A 31 15.56 -9.23 -13.05
CA GLY A 31 15.15 -9.59 -14.40
C GLY A 31 15.76 -10.91 -14.81
N ILE A 32 14.95 -11.75 -15.46
CA ILE A 32 15.38 -13.05 -15.97
C ILE A 32 15.00 -13.12 -17.44
N SER A 33 15.94 -13.55 -18.27
CA SER A 33 15.66 -13.86 -19.66
C SER A 33 16.35 -15.14 -20.08
N THR A 34 15.66 -15.90 -20.94
CA THR A 34 16.16 -17.12 -21.54
C THR A 34 16.06 -17.00 -23.04
N THR A 35 17.19 -17.17 -23.73
CA THR A 35 17.28 -17.12 -25.19
C THR A 35 17.61 -18.51 -25.74
N SER A 36 16.97 -18.91 -26.83
CA SER A 36 17.36 -20.15 -27.52
C SER A 36 18.71 -19.96 -28.20
N TYR A 37 19.61 -20.89 -27.96
CA TYR A 37 21.00 -20.83 -28.40
C TYR A 37 21.49 -22.18 -28.90
N LYS A 38 22.11 -22.18 -30.07
CA LYS A 38 22.83 -23.34 -30.60
C LYS A 38 24.32 -23.02 -30.68
N GLY A 39 25.11 -23.63 -29.78
CA GLY A 39 26.56 -23.56 -29.84
C GLY A 39 27.23 -24.07 -28.57
N ARG A 40 28.52 -23.75 -28.42
CA ARG A 40 29.32 -24.22 -27.28
C ARG A 40 29.11 -23.30 -26.08
N CYS A 41 28.88 -23.89 -24.91
CA CYS A 41 28.97 -23.21 -23.63
C CYS A 41 30.38 -23.33 -23.05
N SER A 42 30.87 -22.25 -22.45
CA SER A 42 32.11 -22.20 -21.67
C SER A 42 31.88 -21.36 -20.42
N LYS A 43 32.24 -21.88 -19.24
CA LYS A 43 32.06 -21.20 -17.93
C LYS A 43 30.65 -20.62 -17.72
N GLY A 44 29.61 -21.39 -18.07
CA GLY A 44 28.22 -20.95 -17.91
C GLY A 44 27.74 -19.89 -18.91
N ARG A 45 28.51 -19.61 -19.98
CA ARG A 45 28.17 -18.61 -21.01
C ARG A 45 28.23 -19.19 -22.42
N PRO A 46 27.44 -18.67 -23.37
CA PRO A 46 27.55 -19.05 -24.78
C PRO A 46 28.87 -18.56 -25.36
N SER A 47 29.41 -19.33 -26.31
CA SER A 47 30.61 -18.95 -27.07
C SER A 47 30.36 -17.76 -28.01
N ASN A 48 29.11 -17.53 -28.38
CA ASN A 48 28.71 -16.33 -29.09
C ASN A 48 28.43 -15.21 -28.07
N SER A 49 29.26 -14.16 -28.09
CA SER A 49 29.09 -12.99 -27.24
C SER A 49 27.79 -12.22 -27.52
N ASP A 50 27.30 -12.24 -28.75
CA ASP A 50 26.10 -11.50 -29.14
C ASP A 50 24.87 -12.06 -28.42
N VAL A 51 24.78 -13.39 -28.34
CA VAL A 51 23.75 -14.08 -27.55
C VAL A 51 23.85 -13.69 -26.08
N HIS A 52 25.06 -13.56 -25.54
CA HIS A 52 25.23 -13.12 -24.17
C HIS A 52 24.70 -11.69 -23.94
N PHE A 53 25.06 -10.75 -24.79
CA PHE A 53 24.62 -9.36 -24.67
C PHE A 53 23.12 -9.17 -24.97
N GLU A 54 22.56 -9.94 -25.91
CA GLU A 54 21.13 -9.95 -26.21
C GLU A 54 20.32 -10.48 -25.03
N THR A 55 20.72 -11.59 -24.42
CA THR A 55 20.04 -12.12 -23.24
C THR A 55 20.17 -11.17 -22.04
N ILE A 56 21.29 -10.47 -21.88
CA ILE A 56 21.43 -9.39 -20.89
C ILE A 56 20.43 -8.26 -21.17
N ARG A 57 20.34 -7.77 -22.42
CA ARG A 57 19.39 -6.70 -22.79
C ARG A 57 17.94 -7.12 -22.53
N ALA A 58 17.60 -8.36 -22.84
CA ALA A 58 16.28 -8.91 -22.58
C ALA A 58 16.02 -9.08 -21.06
N ALA A 59 17.02 -9.48 -20.27
CA ALA A 59 16.90 -9.56 -18.82
C ALA A 59 16.77 -8.16 -18.18
N LYS A 60 17.47 -7.14 -18.70
CA LYS A 60 17.26 -5.74 -18.31
C LYS A 60 15.83 -5.27 -18.61
N LYS A 61 15.30 -5.61 -19.79
CA LYS A 61 13.90 -5.34 -20.13
C LYS A 61 12.94 -6.04 -19.15
N ALA A 62 13.19 -7.30 -18.79
CA ALA A 62 12.36 -7.99 -17.79
C ALA A 62 12.40 -7.31 -16.40
N ALA A 63 13.57 -6.83 -15.96
CA ALA A 63 13.67 -6.04 -14.73
C ALA A 63 12.91 -4.72 -14.82
N TRP A 64 12.94 -4.06 -15.98
CA TRP A 64 12.16 -2.85 -16.25
C TRP A 64 10.65 -3.12 -16.25
N ASP A 65 10.22 -4.22 -16.86
CA ASP A 65 8.82 -4.63 -16.89
C ASP A 65 8.32 -4.89 -15.44
N ASN A 66 9.13 -5.54 -14.59
CA ASN A 66 8.84 -5.71 -13.15
C ASN A 66 8.75 -4.37 -12.41
N TYR A 67 9.66 -3.43 -12.71
CA TYR A 67 9.62 -2.08 -12.13
C TYR A 67 8.30 -1.34 -12.47
N THR A 68 7.92 -1.36 -13.74
CA THR A 68 6.72 -0.65 -14.22
C THR A 68 5.43 -1.33 -13.77
N ALA A 69 5.44 -2.64 -13.51
CA ALA A 69 4.32 -3.36 -12.91
C ALA A 69 3.98 -2.87 -11.49
N GLY A 70 4.95 -2.26 -10.79
CA GLY A 70 4.73 -1.62 -9.49
C GLY A 70 4.08 -0.24 -9.55
N PHE A 71 3.79 0.30 -10.74
CA PHE A 71 3.16 1.61 -10.88
C PHE A 71 1.71 1.60 -10.41
N SER A 72 1.22 2.76 -9.95
CA SER A 72 -0.22 2.97 -9.76
C SER A 72 -0.93 2.77 -11.11
N PRO A 73 -2.20 2.34 -11.16
CA PRO A 73 -2.94 2.18 -12.42
C PRO A 73 -2.91 3.45 -13.28
N SER A 74 -3.04 4.61 -12.64
CA SER A 74 -2.93 5.93 -13.26
C SER A 74 -1.57 6.19 -13.92
N LYS A 75 -0.49 5.92 -13.18
CA LYS A 75 0.87 6.08 -13.67
C LYS A 75 1.20 5.06 -14.76
N LEU A 76 0.72 3.83 -14.62
CA LEU A 76 0.86 2.77 -15.61
C LEU A 76 0.15 3.15 -16.92
N GLU A 77 -1.09 3.63 -16.86
CA GLU A 77 -1.82 4.10 -18.05
C GLU A 77 -1.06 5.20 -18.79
N ASN A 78 -0.50 6.16 -18.05
CA ASN A 78 0.33 7.22 -18.63
C ASN A 78 1.65 6.69 -19.18
N TYR A 79 2.29 5.75 -18.50
CA TYR A 79 3.50 5.09 -18.98
C TYR A 79 3.23 4.33 -20.29
N LEU A 80 2.13 3.59 -20.39
CA LEU A 80 1.78 2.79 -21.57
C LEU A 80 1.59 3.68 -22.82
N LYS A 81 1.11 4.92 -22.67
CA LYS A 81 1.03 5.90 -23.78
C LYS A 81 2.40 6.23 -24.38
N PHE A 82 3.47 6.06 -23.61
CA PHE A 82 4.83 6.42 -24.00
C PHE A 82 5.84 5.28 -23.84
N GLU A 83 5.39 4.05 -23.69
CA GLU A 83 6.23 2.87 -23.37
C GLU A 83 7.47 2.77 -24.27
N GLN A 84 7.28 2.92 -25.58
CA GLN A 84 8.36 2.84 -26.57
C GLN A 84 9.46 3.88 -26.34
N THR A 85 9.14 5.05 -25.77
CA THR A 85 10.12 6.09 -25.45
C THR A 85 11.05 5.66 -24.33
N PHE A 86 10.56 4.84 -23.41
CA PHE A 86 11.37 4.31 -22.31
C PHE A 86 12.13 3.06 -22.73
N THR A 87 11.45 2.10 -23.37
CA THR A 87 12.03 0.80 -23.71
C THR A 87 13.07 0.88 -24.84
N SER A 88 13.05 1.92 -25.67
CA SER A 88 14.09 2.17 -26.68
C SER A 88 15.41 2.68 -26.11
N ASP A 89 15.42 3.21 -24.88
CA ASP A 89 16.60 3.79 -24.24
C ASP A 89 16.69 3.38 -22.76
N LEU A 90 16.59 2.07 -22.50
CA LEU A 90 16.64 1.52 -21.14
C LEU A 90 17.94 1.85 -20.40
N GLU A 91 19.06 2.00 -21.12
CA GLU A 91 20.37 2.30 -20.54
C GLU A 91 20.43 3.69 -19.89
N THR A 92 19.55 4.62 -20.29
CA THR A 92 19.41 5.92 -19.62
C THR A 92 18.82 5.79 -18.22
N TYR A 93 17.94 4.82 -17.99
CA TYR A 93 17.23 4.66 -16.71
C TYR A 93 17.81 3.57 -15.83
N ILE A 94 18.44 2.54 -16.42
CA ILE A 94 19.14 1.48 -15.70
C ILE A 94 20.60 1.91 -15.51
N THR A 95 20.91 2.43 -14.32
CA THR A 95 22.23 3.01 -14.03
C THR A 95 23.30 1.94 -13.89
N GLU A 96 22.96 0.80 -13.28
CA GLU A 96 23.88 -0.31 -13.00
C GLU A 96 23.12 -1.65 -13.03
N TYR A 97 23.85 -2.75 -13.23
CA TYR A 97 23.30 -4.09 -13.03
C TYR A 97 24.37 -5.07 -12.54
N VAL A 98 23.92 -6.07 -11.79
CA VAL A 98 24.76 -7.18 -11.30
C VAL A 98 24.17 -8.48 -11.83
N ILE A 99 24.99 -9.29 -12.50
CA ILE A 99 24.61 -10.63 -12.91
C ILE A 99 24.60 -11.52 -11.67
N LEU A 100 23.45 -12.08 -11.34
CA LEU A 100 23.28 -12.99 -10.21
C LEU A 100 23.64 -14.42 -10.63
N GLU A 101 23.11 -14.83 -11.78
CA GLU A 101 23.25 -16.20 -12.27
C GLU A 101 23.26 -16.23 -13.79
N THR A 102 24.02 -17.19 -14.34
CA THR A 102 23.99 -17.53 -15.76
C THR A 102 23.96 -19.04 -15.91
N ASP A 103 23.05 -19.55 -16.73
CA ASP A 103 23.01 -20.97 -17.07
C ASP A 103 23.03 -21.15 -18.59
N CYS A 104 23.93 -21.99 -19.07
CA CYS A 104 24.08 -22.30 -20.49
C CYS A 104 23.92 -23.80 -20.69
N SER A 105 22.75 -24.21 -21.16
CA SER A 105 22.41 -25.60 -21.39
C SER A 105 22.60 -25.99 -22.86
N LYS A 106 23.59 -26.85 -23.13
CA LYS A 106 23.77 -27.46 -24.46
C LYS A 106 22.64 -28.42 -24.81
N LYS A 107 22.09 -29.09 -23.79
CA LYS A 107 21.02 -30.08 -23.95
C LYS A 107 19.72 -29.40 -24.33
N GLU A 108 19.31 -28.40 -23.55
CA GLU A 108 18.07 -27.65 -23.76
C GLU A 108 18.22 -26.58 -24.84
N ARG A 109 19.45 -26.29 -25.29
CA ARG A 109 19.75 -25.26 -26.29
C ARG A 109 19.24 -23.90 -25.85
N THR A 110 19.50 -23.57 -24.60
CA THR A 110 19.06 -22.34 -23.95
C THR A 110 20.22 -21.67 -23.22
N TYR A 111 20.16 -20.35 -23.17
CA TYR A 111 21.01 -19.55 -22.34
C TYR A 111 20.14 -18.62 -21.49
N MET A 112 20.32 -18.69 -20.16
CA MET A 112 19.59 -17.91 -19.18
C MET A 112 20.54 -16.93 -18.49
N VAL A 113 20.05 -15.71 -18.27
CA VAL A 113 20.67 -14.70 -17.42
C VAL A 113 19.66 -14.22 -16.41
N ALA A 114 20.02 -14.29 -15.12
CA ALA A 114 19.34 -13.61 -14.04
C ALA A 114 20.20 -12.45 -13.55
N LEU A 115 19.64 -11.26 -13.47
CA LEU A 115 20.34 -10.05 -13.02
C LEU A 115 19.50 -9.24 -12.03
N LYS A 116 20.18 -8.39 -11.27
CA LYS A 116 19.59 -7.31 -10.46
C LYS A 116 19.98 -5.98 -11.09
N ALA A 117 19.00 -5.18 -11.49
CA ALA A 117 19.18 -3.85 -12.10
C ALA A 117 18.88 -2.74 -11.09
N SER A 118 19.63 -1.65 -11.17
CA SER A 118 19.42 -0.39 -10.47
C SER A 118 18.73 0.59 -11.40
N ILE A 119 17.52 1.05 -11.04
CA ILE A 119 16.68 1.92 -11.86
C ILE A 119 16.56 3.29 -11.19
N ASN A 120 16.89 4.35 -11.94
CA ASN A 120 16.77 5.73 -11.47
C ASN A 120 15.32 6.22 -11.56
N LYS A 121 14.55 6.04 -10.48
CA LYS A 121 13.12 6.37 -10.41
C LYS A 121 12.86 7.84 -10.70
N ALA A 122 13.68 8.72 -10.12
CA ALA A 122 13.53 10.17 -10.30
C ALA A 122 13.61 10.58 -11.77
N LEU A 123 14.52 9.97 -12.54
CA LEU A 123 14.65 10.26 -13.96
C LEU A 123 13.43 9.76 -14.75
N VAL A 124 12.91 8.58 -14.42
CA VAL A 124 11.67 8.04 -15.01
C VAL A 124 10.51 8.99 -14.75
N ASP A 125 10.34 9.43 -13.51
CA ASP A 125 9.24 10.31 -13.11
C ASP A 125 9.33 11.67 -13.81
N VAL A 126 10.52 12.27 -13.88
CA VAL A 126 10.73 13.52 -14.60
C VAL A 126 10.42 13.37 -16.09
N LYS A 127 10.85 12.27 -16.71
CA LYS A 127 10.58 12.02 -18.13
C LYS A 127 9.09 11.79 -18.37
N LEU A 128 8.44 10.97 -17.56
CA LEU A 128 7.02 10.68 -17.67
C LEU A 128 6.19 11.95 -17.51
N ASN A 129 6.48 12.78 -16.50
CA ASN A 129 5.80 14.06 -16.28
C ASN A 129 5.99 15.04 -17.46
N LYS A 130 7.17 15.06 -18.08
CA LYS A 130 7.41 15.87 -19.29
C LYS A 130 6.61 15.37 -20.50
N LEU A 131 6.44 14.06 -20.64
CA LEU A 131 5.74 13.45 -21.76
C LEU A 131 4.22 13.54 -21.62
N SER A 132 3.70 13.36 -20.40
CA SER A 132 2.26 13.42 -20.12
C SER A 132 1.65 14.81 -20.33
N GLY A 133 2.47 15.86 -20.47
CA GLY A 133 1.99 17.24 -20.56
C GLY A 133 1.25 17.68 -19.29
N ASP A 134 0.91 18.96 -19.18
CA ASP A 134 0.11 19.51 -18.06
C ASP A 134 -1.38 19.08 -18.13
N THR A 135 -1.65 17.95 -18.79
CA THR A 135 -2.97 17.51 -19.26
C THR A 135 -3.40 16.23 -18.55
N GLY A 136 -3.73 16.38 -17.28
CA GLY A 136 -4.72 15.54 -16.59
C GLY A 136 -5.65 16.50 -15.85
N ASN A 137 -6.93 16.16 -15.64
CA ASN A 137 -7.92 17.06 -15.02
C ASN A 137 -7.62 17.43 -13.55
N ALA A 138 -6.39 17.21 -13.06
CA ALA A 138 -5.76 17.98 -11.98
C ALA A 138 -5.92 19.51 -12.14
N SER A 139 -6.25 20.00 -13.34
CA SER A 139 -6.65 21.41 -13.56
C SER A 139 -7.83 21.87 -12.68
N VAL A 140 -8.77 20.99 -12.29
CA VAL A 140 -9.93 21.39 -11.46
C VAL A 140 -9.51 21.72 -10.02
N LEU A 141 -8.52 21.00 -9.50
CA LEU A 141 -8.01 21.18 -8.15
C LEU A 141 -6.77 22.09 -8.06
N ASN A 142 -6.23 22.48 -9.21
CA ASN A 142 -5.06 23.36 -9.29
C ASN A 142 -5.33 24.69 -8.57
N GLY A 143 -4.45 25.02 -7.61
CA GLY A 143 -4.54 26.24 -6.81
C GLY A 143 -5.66 26.25 -5.76
N LYS A 144 -6.46 25.18 -5.66
CA LYS A 144 -7.53 25.04 -4.67
C LYS A 144 -6.97 24.71 -3.29
N PHE A 145 -7.62 25.25 -2.26
CA PHE A 145 -7.27 24.96 -0.88
C PHE A 145 -7.94 23.67 -0.43
N VAL A 146 -7.15 22.77 0.13
CA VAL A 146 -7.62 21.46 0.57
C VAL A 146 -7.13 21.18 1.97
N VAL A 147 -8.03 20.73 2.83
CA VAL A 147 -7.67 20.25 4.17
C VAL A 147 -7.33 18.78 4.09
N SER A 148 -6.22 18.38 4.68
CA SER A 148 -5.81 16.98 4.74
C SER A 148 -5.97 16.44 6.17
N LEU A 149 -6.90 15.52 6.33
CA LEU A 149 -7.18 14.74 7.54
C LEU A 149 -6.81 13.28 7.30
N ILE A 150 -5.53 13.03 7.01
CA ILE A 150 -4.99 11.67 6.91
C ILE A 150 -4.34 11.31 8.23
N ILE A 151 -4.80 10.22 8.85
CA ILE A 151 -4.24 9.73 10.12
C ILE A 151 -3.40 8.50 9.86
N ALA A 152 -2.12 8.56 10.23
CA ALA A 152 -1.26 7.38 10.20
C ALA A 152 -1.59 6.47 11.40
N ARG A 153 -1.72 5.18 11.16
CA ARG A 153 -2.01 4.19 12.20
C ARG A 153 -1.01 3.06 12.10
N ARG A 154 -0.64 2.48 13.23
CA ARG A 154 0.21 1.29 13.27
C ARG A 154 -0.57 0.14 13.87
N VAL A 155 -0.56 -1.01 13.20
CA VAL A 155 -1.20 -2.22 13.73
C VAL A 155 -0.42 -2.67 14.97
N GLN A 156 -1.04 -2.59 16.14
CA GLN A 156 -0.41 -2.92 17.42
C GLN A 156 -0.55 -4.41 17.75
N GLU A 157 -1.74 -4.97 17.51
CA GLU A 157 -2.05 -6.37 17.80
C GLU A 157 -3.22 -6.82 16.89
N SER A 158 -3.08 -7.98 16.24
CA SER A 158 -4.18 -8.70 15.61
C SER A 158 -4.47 -9.94 16.44
N LYS A 159 -5.59 -9.93 17.17
CA LYS A 159 -6.08 -11.13 17.87
C LYS A 159 -6.99 -11.90 16.94
N SER A 160 -6.45 -12.97 16.34
CA SER A 160 -7.27 -14.01 15.72
C SER A 160 -7.82 -14.92 16.82
N PHE A 161 -9.14 -14.95 16.99
CA PHE A 161 -9.77 -15.87 17.93
C PHE A 161 -9.97 -17.24 17.29
N ASP A 162 -9.59 -18.30 18.00
CA ASP A 162 -9.92 -19.66 17.58
C ASP A 162 -11.43 -19.87 17.51
N ALA A 163 -11.87 -20.71 16.57
CA ALA A 163 -13.27 -21.06 16.43
C ALA A 163 -13.75 -21.82 17.68
N ARG A 164 -14.80 -21.32 18.34
CA ARG A 164 -15.43 -22.04 19.45
C ARG A 164 -16.22 -23.21 18.87
N ARG A 165 -15.80 -24.43 19.21
CA ARG A 165 -16.47 -25.68 18.82
C ARG A 165 -17.37 -26.13 19.96
N THR A 166 -18.68 -26.21 19.69
CA THR A 166 -19.65 -26.83 20.61
C THR A 166 -20.11 -28.13 19.98
N VAL A 167 -20.01 -29.23 20.72
CA VAL A 167 -20.49 -30.55 20.30
C VAL A 167 -21.78 -30.84 21.08
N GLN A 168 -22.84 -31.17 20.37
CA GLN A 168 -24.12 -31.55 20.97
C GLN A 168 -24.43 -32.99 20.56
N GLU A 169 -24.69 -33.84 21.55
CA GLU A 169 -25.14 -35.22 21.35
C GLU A 169 -26.66 -35.26 21.53
N GLU A 170 -27.37 -35.71 20.49
CA GLU A 170 -28.81 -35.94 20.56
C GLU A 170 -29.07 -37.45 20.57
N THR A 171 -29.67 -37.93 21.65
CA THR A 171 -30.11 -39.33 21.77
C THR A 171 -31.60 -39.38 21.49
N ILE A 172 -31.98 -40.02 20.38
CA ILE A 172 -33.39 -40.28 20.07
C ILE A 172 -33.66 -41.76 20.38
N SER A 173 -34.57 -42.01 21.34
CA SER A 173 -35.14 -43.32 21.62
C SER A 173 -36.53 -43.39 21.01
N SER A 174 -36.73 -44.29 20.04
CA SER A 174 -38.06 -44.59 19.48
C SER A 174 -38.47 -45.99 19.92
N ILE A 175 -39.61 -46.09 20.61
CA ILE A 175 -40.32 -47.34 20.86
C ILE A 175 -41.30 -47.51 19.69
N ASP A 176 -41.13 -48.60 18.93
CA ASP A 176 -42.11 -49.06 17.94
C ASP A 176 -43.02 -50.08 18.64
N VAL A 177 -44.32 -49.82 18.65
CA VAL A 177 -45.35 -50.75 19.14
C VAL A 177 -46.19 -51.12 17.94
N ASP A 178 -45.94 -52.29 17.36
CA ASP A 178 -46.83 -52.86 16.34
C ASP A 178 -48.11 -53.36 17.03
N GLN A 179 -49.22 -52.66 16.79
CA GLN A 179 -50.55 -53.08 17.21
C GLN A 179 -51.31 -53.59 15.99
N GLU A 180 -51.20 -54.89 15.69
CA GLU A 180 -52.06 -55.54 14.71
C GLU A 180 -53.45 -55.79 15.34
N SER A 181 -54.46 -55.00 14.92
CA SER A 181 -55.85 -55.28 15.26
C SER A 181 -56.48 -56.17 14.18
N TYR A 182 -56.65 -57.46 14.48
CA TYR A 182 -57.54 -58.33 13.71
C TYR A 182 -58.83 -58.53 14.49
N ASP A 183 -59.92 -57.97 13.99
CA ASP A 183 -61.27 -58.04 14.54
C ASP A 183 -61.97 -59.29 13.97
N ASP A 184 -62.04 -60.35 14.78
CA ASP A 184 -63.08 -61.36 14.66
C ASP A 184 -63.40 -61.85 16.07
N GLY A 185 -64.54 -61.37 16.59
CA GLY A 185 -64.89 -61.50 17.99
C GLY A 185 -65.05 -62.95 18.41
N THR A 186 -64.02 -63.54 19.01
CA THR A 186 -64.06 -64.35 20.25
C THR A 186 -62.60 -64.68 20.67
N SER A 187 -62.05 -63.94 21.64
CA SER A 187 -60.78 -64.15 22.38
C SER A 187 -59.46 -64.19 21.60
N ILE A 188 -58.57 -63.20 21.83
CA ILE A 188 -57.17 -63.20 21.39
C ILE A 188 -56.25 -62.92 22.60
N ALA A 189 -55.29 -63.82 22.82
CA ALA A 189 -54.20 -63.67 23.77
C ALA A 189 -53.09 -62.81 23.15
N LEU A 190 -52.64 -61.78 23.87
CA LEU A 190 -51.62 -60.82 23.42
C LEU A 190 -50.23 -61.30 23.86
N SER A 191 -49.31 -61.53 22.93
CA SER A 191 -47.88 -61.72 23.22
C SER A 191 -47.10 -60.53 22.67
N GLU A 192 -46.55 -59.72 23.55
CA GLU A 192 -45.76 -58.53 23.21
C GLU A 192 -44.29 -58.90 22.95
N GLN A 193 -43.73 -58.50 21.80
CA GLN A 193 -42.30 -58.56 21.56
C GLN A 193 -41.81 -57.15 21.18
N THR A 194 -41.01 -56.53 22.05
CA THR A 194 -40.48 -55.17 21.87
C THR A 194 -39.09 -55.20 21.26
N THR A 195 -38.81 -54.33 20.28
CA THR A 195 -37.45 -54.13 19.74
C THR A 195 -37.03 -52.67 19.93
N GLU A 196 -36.05 -52.42 20.78
CA GLU A 196 -35.51 -51.07 21.04
C GLU A 196 -34.41 -50.73 20.02
N ARG A 197 -34.51 -49.56 19.34
CA ARG A 197 -33.44 -49.02 18.48
C ARG A 197 -32.98 -47.65 19.01
N LYS A 198 -31.67 -47.51 19.23
CA LYS A 198 -31.02 -46.27 19.67
C LYS A 198 -30.23 -45.64 18.52
N LYS A 199 -30.55 -44.40 18.13
CA LYS A 199 -29.79 -43.63 17.13
C LYS A 199 -29.12 -42.45 17.84
N VAL A 200 -27.78 -42.41 17.78
CA VAL A 200 -26.98 -41.28 18.28
C VAL A 200 -26.56 -40.45 17.07
N SER A 201 -26.87 -39.15 17.08
CA SER A 201 -26.40 -38.20 16.07
C SER A 201 -25.61 -37.09 16.77
N THR A 202 -24.39 -36.84 16.30
CA THR A 202 -23.53 -35.78 16.82
C THR A 202 -23.52 -34.61 15.85
N GLY A 203 -24.05 -33.47 16.29
CA GLY A 203 -24.01 -32.20 15.55
C GLY A 203 -23.03 -31.23 16.21
N GLY A 204 -22.13 -30.62 15.42
CA GLY A 204 -21.22 -29.59 15.91
C GLY A 204 -21.58 -28.22 15.34
N SER A 205 -21.61 -27.18 16.19
CA SER A 205 -21.65 -25.78 15.74
C SER A 205 -20.28 -25.14 15.95
N THR A 206 -19.81 -24.40 14.94
CA THR A 206 -18.60 -23.58 15.04
C THR A 206 -19.00 -22.12 15.00
N THR A 207 -18.59 -21.36 16.02
CA THR A 207 -18.79 -19.91 16.05
C THR A 207 -17.43 -19.24 16.00
N ARG A 208 -17.21 -18.39 14.99
CA ARG A 208 -15.96 -17.65 14.79
C ARG A 208 -16.17 -16.20 15.21
N LYS A 209 -15.36 -15.71 16.15
CA LYS A 209 -15.31 -14.27 16.45
C LYS A 209 -14.49 -13.56 15.35
N ALA A 210 -14.92 -12.37 14.95
CA ALA A 210 -14.16 -11.55 14.01
C ALA A 210 -12.81 -11.15 14.61
N GLU A 211 -11.79 -11.04 13.76
CA GLU A 211 -10.46 -10.53 14.10
C GLU A 211 -10.60 -9.10 14.66
N ARG A 212 -10.07 -8.84 15.86
CA ARG A 212 -10.06 -7.49 16.46
C ARG A 212 -8.68 -6.87 16.23
N ARG A 213 -8.64 -5.72 15.56
CA ARG A 213 -7.42 -4.94 15.32
C ARG A 213 -7.42 -3.71 16.22
N SER A 214 -6.38 -3.59 17.05
CA SER A 214 -6.08 -2.37 17.80
C SER A 214 -5.02 -1.58 17.05
N TYR A 215 -5.22 -0.26 16.93
CA TYR A 215 -4.28 0.63 16.24
C TYR A 215 -3.66 1.60 17.23
N ASP A 216 -2.35 1.80 17.10
CA ASP A 216 -1.65 2.92 17.73
C ASP A 216 -1.52 4.06 16.71
N ILE A 217 -1.33 5.29 17.20
CA ILE A 217 -1.03 6.42 16.33
C ILE A 217 0.37 6.19 15.75
N GLY A 218 0.43 6.04 14.42
CA GLY A 218 1.68 5.81 13.69
C GLY A 218 2.48 7.10 13.50
N ASP A 219 3.49 7.05 12.62
CA ASP A 219 4.30 8.23 12.28
C ASP A 219 3.51 9.27 11.47
N GLN A 220 2.84 10.17 12.21
CA GLN A 220 2.05 11.25 11.61
C GLN A 220 2.90 12.18 10.76
N LYS A 221 4.16 12.40 11.15
CA LYS A 221 5.01 13.40 10.51
C LYS A 221 5.40 12.92 9.11
N ASN A 222 5.87 11.68 8.99
CA ASN A 222 6.27 11.14 7.70
C ASN A 222 5.06 10.89 6.79
N ALA A 223 3.92 10.49 7.34
CA ALA A 223 2.67 10.39 6.57
C ALA A 223 2.20 11.76 6.06
N GLU A 224 2.21 12.80 6.90
CA GLU A 224 1.86 14.17 6.52
C GLU A 224 2.76 14.67 5.40
N VAL A 225 4.08 14.48 5.51
CA VAL A 225 5.05 14.88 4.47
C VAL A 225 4.81 14.12 3.16
N ALA A 226 4.54 12.81 3.23
CA ALA A 226 4.27 11.99 2.05
C ALA A 226 3.01 12.47 1.29
N ILE A 227 1.93 12.74 2.02
CA ILE A 227 0.68 13.27 1.48
C ILE A 227 0.91 14.69 0.92
N GLU A 228 1.58 15.57 1.66
CA GLU A 228 1.86 16.94 1.23
C GLU A 228 2.67 16.96 -0.08
N GLN A 229 3.72 16.14 -0.17
CA GLN A 229 4.50 16.02 -1.40
C GLN A 229 3.66 15.52 -2.56
N ALA A 230 2.79 14.51 -2.33
CA ALA A 230 1.94 13.96 -3.38
C ALA A 230 0.96 15.01 -3.94
N PHE A 231 0.32 15.79 -3.07
CA PHE A 231 -0.64 16.81 -3.49
C PHE A 231 -0.01 18.10 -4.02
N LEU A 232 1.20 18.47 -3.55
CA LEU A 232 1.95 19.58 -4.13
C LEU A 232 2.33 19.32 -5.58
N ARG A 233 2.63 18.06 -5.96
CA ARG A 233 2.83 17.68 -7.36
C ARG A 233 1.56 17.90 -8.21
N ALA A 234 0.39 17.74 -7.60
CA ALA A 234 -0.90 18.05 -8.21
C ALA A 234 -1.26 19.56 -8.20
N LYS A 235 -0.34 20.43 -7.78
CA LYS A 235 -0.51 21.89 -7.66
C LYS A 235 -1.65 22.29 -6.71
N MET A 236 -1.98 21.44 -5.74
CA MET A 236 -2.99 21.72 -4.72
C MET A 236 -2.36 22.42 -3.51
N ARG A 237 -3.16 23.21 -2.77
CA ARG A 237 -2.68 23.98 -1.62
C ARG A 237 -3.20 23.35 -0.33
N LEU A 238 -2.36 22.58 0.35
CA LEU A 238 -2.77 21.90 1.57
C LEU A 238 -2.83 22.87 2.77
N VAL A 239 -3.87 22.69 3.59
CA VAL A 239 -4.07 23.38 4.85
C VAL A 239 -4.08 22.34 5.96
N LYS A 240 -3.18 22.50 6.93
CA LYS A 240 -3.13 21.61 8.09
C LYS A 240 -4.37 21.80 8.97
N PRO A 241 -4.96 20.73 9.53
CA PRO A 241 -6.11 20.84 10.44
C PRO A 241 -5.86 21.79 11.63
N SER A 242 -4.65 21.77 12.19
CA SER A 242 -4.24 22.66 13.29
C SER A 242 -4.32 24.16 12.93
N ARG A 243 -4.22 24.51 11.65
CA ARG A 243 -4.43 25.89 11.20
C ARG A 243 -5.90 26.29 11.28
N ILE A 244 -6.80 25.35 11.01
CA ILE A 244 -8.26 25.56 11.12
C ILE A 244 -8.59 25.77 12.58
N GLU A 245 -8.20 24.84 13.45
CA GLU A 245 -8.43 24.91 14.90
C GLU A 245 -7.97 26.25 15.49
N LYS A 246 -6.78 26.71 15.08
CA LYS A 246 -6.24 28.00 15.53
C LYS A 246 -7.08 29.20 15.08
N VAL A 247 -7.69 29.15 13.90
CA VAL A 247 -8.46 30.28 13.36
C VAL A 247 -9.91 30.26 13.83
N THR A 248 -10.51 29.08 13.96
CA THR A 248 -11.90 28.90 14.39
C THR A 248 -12.06 28.87 15.90
N GLY A 249 -10.99 28.57 16.64
CA GLY A 249 -11.04 28.33 18.08
C GLY A 249 -11.67 26.98 18.45
N THR A 250 -11.93 26.11 17.46
CA THR A 250 -12.46 24.76 17.67
C THR A 250 -11.32 23.77 17.87
N SER A 251 -11.47 22.83 18.80
CA SER A 251 -10.49 21.77 19.06
C SER A 251 -11.12 20.43 18.75
N PHE A 252 -10.65 19.76 17.68
CA PHE A 252 -11.21 18.50 17.20
C PHE A 252 -10.15 17.43 16.98
N MET A 253 -8.88 17.79 16.77
CA MET A 253 -7.82 16.84 16.40
C MET A 253 -7.51 15.79 17.47
N ASP A 254 -7.66 16.14 18.75
CA ASP A 254 -7.47 15.15 19.83
C ASP A 254 -8.57 14.10 19.82
N ARG A 255 -9.81 14.50 19.50
CA ARG A 255 -10.93 13.58 19.32
C ARG A 255 -10.74 12.71 18.08
N VAL A 256 -10.35 13.33 16.95
CA VAL A 256 -10.01 12.62 15.71
C VAL A 256 -9.00 11.51 15.98
N ARG A 257 -7.88 11.83 16.65
CA ARG A 257 -6.83 10.84 16.96
C ARG A 257 -7.36 9.73 17.85
N SER A 258 -8.13 10.07 18.88
CA SER A 258 -8.72 9.08 19.80
C SER A 258 -9.70 8.13 19.08
N GLU A 259 -10.54 8.66 18.20
CA GLU A 259 -11.50 7.88 17.43
C GLU A 259 -10.80 6.96 16.41
N TYR A 260 -9.83 7.48 15.65
CA TYR A 260 -9.07 6.66 14.69
C TYR A 260 -8.17 5.61 15.34
N ALA A 261 -7.73 5.82 16.58
CA ALA A 261 -7.03 4.82 17.39
C ALA A 261 -7.98 3.75 17.97
N GLY A 262 -9.30 3.93 17.88
CA GLY A 262 -10.29 3.03 18.48
C GLY A 262 -10.30 3.07 20.01
N ILE A 263 -9.87 4.19 20.59
CA ILE A 263 -9.86 4.44 22.05
C ILE A 263 -11.22 5.01 22.51
N SER A 264 -12.08 5.42 21.58
CA SER A 264 -13.41 5.96 21.88
C SER A 264 -14.42 4.87 22.27
N ASP A 265 -15.45 5.27 23.01
CA ASP A 265 -16.52 4.40 23.53
C ASP A 265 -17.28 3.59 22.45
N ALA A 266 -17.10 3.92 21.18
CA ALA A 266 -17.77 3.29 20.05
C ALA A 266 -17.12 1.97 19.57
N ASP A 267 -15.95 1.58 20.09
CA ASP A 267 -15.23 0.35 19.71
C ASP A 267 -14.93 0.26 18.18
N ARG A 268 -14.96 1.40 17.47
CA ARG A 268 -14.70 1.54 16.03
C ARG A 268 -13.50 2.45 15.83
N ALA A 269 -12.52 2.01 15.04
CA ALA A 269 -11.36 2.79 14.65
C ALA A 269 -11.69 3.68 13.43
N GLU A 270 -12.76 4.45 13.54
CA GLU A 270 -13.33 5.30 12.49
C GLU A 270 -13.77 6.62 13.11
N LEU A 271 -13.79 7.67 12.28
CA LEU A 271 -14.28 8.98 12.70
C LEU A 271 -15.81 8.92 12.90
N SER A 272 -16.30 9.48 14.00
CA SER A 272 -17.74 9.58 14.24
C SER A 272 -18.36 10.66 13.36
N ASP A 273 -19.63 10.49 12.98
CA ASP A 273 -20.37 11.49 12.20
C ASP A 273 -20.35 12.85 12.90
N GLN A 274 -20.46 12.87 14.24
CA GLN A 274 -20.39 14.10 15.02
C GLN A 274 -19.05 14.81 14.88
N THR A 275 -17.93 14.08 14.98
CA THR A 275 -16.60 14.66 14.83
C THR A 275 -16.36 15.11 13.39
N PHE A 276 -16.84 14.34 12.40
CA PHE A 276 -16.77 14.72 11.00
C PHE A 276 -17.52 16.04 10.73
N GLU A 277 -18.76 16.17 11.18
CA GLU A 277 -19.55 17.40 10.99
C GLU A 277 -18.89 18.60 11.69
N GLN A 278 -18.32 18.43 12.89
CA GLN A 278 -17.57 19.51 13.57
C GLN A 278 -16.39 20.03 12.74
N ILE A 279 -15.71 19.13 12.01
CA ILE A 279 -14.60 19.50 11.12
C ILE A 279 -15.14 20.27 9.91
N VAL A 280 -16.22 19.78 9.31
CA VAL A 280 -16.86 20.42 8.15
C VAL A 280 -17.35 21.82 8.50
N GLU A 281 -18.02 22.00 9.64
CA GLU A 281 -18.46 23.31 10.13
C GLU A 281 -17.29 24.27 10.37
N ALA A 282 -16.18 23.78 10.95
CA ALA A 282 -14.98 24.58 11.15
C ALA A 282 -14.37 25.03 9.79
N ILE A 283 -14.40 24.16 8.79
CA ILE A 283 -13.95 24.47 7.43
C ILE A 283 -14.86 25.52 6.77
N ILE A 284 -16.19 25.33 6.85
CA ILE A 284 -17.18 26.27 6.30
C ILE A 284 -17.04 27.65 6.95
N THR A 285 -16.82 27.69 8.27
CA THR A 285 -16.61 28.93 9.02
C THR A 285 -15.41 29.73 8.50
N LEU A 286 -14.36 29.06 8.02
CA LEU A 286 -13.21 29.72 7.40
C LEU A 286 -13.54 30.30 6.01
N GLY A 287 -14.48 29.69 5.28
CA GLY A 287 -15.05 30.19 4.02
C GLY A 287 -14.09 30.27 2.82
N ARG A 288 -12.91 29.65 2.90
CA ARG A 288 -11.85 29.73 1.87
C ARG A 288 -11.28 28.38 1.43
N ILE A 289 -11.85 27.30 1.92
CA ILE A 289 -11.41 25.93 1.64
C ILE A 289 -12.52 25.27 0.82
N ASP A 290 -12.14 24.72 -0.32
CA ASP A 290 -13.09 24.13 -1.26
C ASP A 290 -13.24 22.61 -1.07
N TYR A 291 -12.22 21.97 -0.45
CA TYR A 291 -12.16 20.52 -0.34
C TYR A 291 -11.62 20.03 0.99
N LEU A 292 -12.10 18.86 1.42
CA LEU A 292 -11.60 18.08 2.54
C LEU A 292 -11.17 16.71 2.02
N ILE A 293 -9.97 16.28 2.41
CA ILE A 293 -9.50 14.92 2.26
C ILE A 293 -9.50 14.27 3.63
N ALA A 294 -10.12 13.11 3.76
CA ALA A 294 -10.11 12.32 4.99
C ALA A 294 -9.69 10.88 4.71
N GLY A 295 -9.04 10.22 5.66
CA GLY A 295 -8.60 8.84 5.47
C GLY A 295 -7.54 8.37 6.45
N THR A 296 -7.03 7.16 6.20
CA THR A 296 -6.03 6.53 7.05
C THR A 296 -4.88 5.93 6.25
N MET A 297 -3.70 5.89 6.88
CA MET A 297 -2.53 5.16 6.39
C MET A 297 -2.10 4.16 7.46
N ASP A 298 -2.42 2.88 7.25
CA ASP A 298 -2.20 1.84 8.24
C ASP A 298 -0.91 1.08 7.91
N THR A 299 0.13 1.28 8.72
CA THR A 299 1.42 0.61 8.59
C THR A 299 1.37 -0.77 9.27
N SER A 300 1.83 -1.80 8.57
CA SER A 300 2.10 -3.12 9.13
C SER A 300 3.32 -3.09 10.05
N ALA A 301 3.49 -4.14 10.86
CA ALA A 301 4.77 -4.39 11.50
C ALA A 301 5.88 -4.59 10.43
N PRO A 302 7.11 -4.08 10.65
CA PRO A 302 8.25 -4.38 9.81
C PRO A 302 8.54 -5.89 9.79
N ARG A 303 8.95 -6.40 8.63
CA ARG A 303 9.40 -7.79 8.46
C ARG A 303 10.58 -7.87 7.51
N VAL A 304 11.40 -8.91 7.64
CA VAL A 304 12.43 -9.20 6.63
C VAL A 304 11.77 -9.81 5.40
N ASP A 305 12.04 -9.23 4.24
CA ASP A 305 11.60 -9.76 2.95
C ASP A 305 12.45 -10.98 2.56
N PRO A 306 11.85 -12.15 2.32
CA PRO A 306 12.59 -13.39 2.09
C PRO A 306 13.39 -13.36 0.78
N ASP A 307 12.95 -12.57 -0.21
CA ASP A 307 13.59 -12.51 -1.52
C ASP A 307 14.80 -11.61 -1.52
N THR A 308 14.72 -10.44 -0.85
CA THR A 308 15.76 -9.40 -0.89
C THR A 308 16.64 -9.36 0.34
N GLY A 309 16.18 -9.89 1.48
CA GLY A 309 16.84 -9.75 2.79
C GLY A 309 16.71 -8.34 3.41
N LEU A 310 15.99 -7.42 2.76
CA LEU A 310 15.74 -6.07 3.26
C LEU A 310 14.55 -6.04 4.23
N GLN A 311 14.44 -4.97 5.01
CA GLN A 311 13.24 -4.69 5.80
C GLN A 311 12.10 -4.25 4.87
N LYS A 312 10.91 -4.78 5.13
CA LYS A 312 9.67 -4.56 4.39
C LYS A 312 8.59 -4.09 5.33
N VAL A 313 7.95 -2.99 4.95
CA VAL A 313 6.76 -2.46 5.62
C VAL A 313 5.66 -2.32 4.58
N ASP A 314 4.46 -2.76 4.92
CA ASP A 314 3.28 -2.56 4.11
C ASP A 314 2.47 -1.39 4.67
N VAL A 315 1.91 -0.57 3.78
CA VAL A 315 1.01 0.52 4.12
C VAL A 315 -0.29 0.31 3.35
N TYR A 316 -1.38 0.26 4.11
CA TYR A 316 -2.75 0.27 3.59
C TYR A 316 -3.28 1.69 3.65
N ILE A 317 -3.66 2.24 2.50
CA ILE A 317 -4.20 3.60 2.43
C ILE A 317 -5.67 3.60 2.01
N THR A 318 -6.45 4.38 2.74
CA THR A 318 -7.83 4.76 2.39
C THR A 318 -7.90 6.27 2.38
N MET A 319 -8.61 6.83 1.40
CA MET A 319 -8.70 8.28 1.22
C MET A 319 -9.99 8.64 0.52
N GLU A 320 -10.73 9.59 1.06
CA GLU A 320 -11.87 10.23 0.41
C GLU A 320 -11.59 11.71 0.17
N LEU A 321 -12.10 12.23 -0.94
CA LEU A 321 -12.15 13.65 -1.23
C LEU A 321 -13.60 14.10 -1.24
N SER A 322 -13.87 15.13 -0.46
CA SER A 322 -15.16 15.78 -0.38
C SER A 322 -15.06 17.22 -0.83
N ARG A 323 -16.01 17.67 -1.65
CA ARG A 323 -16.26 19.08 -1.94
C ARG A 323 -17.02 19.68 -0.77
N ILE A 324 -16.61 20.86 -0.32
CA ILE A 324 -17.29 21.58 0.76
C ILE A 324 -18.30 22.54 0.16
N ASP A 325 -19.56 22.32 0.50
CA ASP A 325 -20.68 23.22 0.20
C ASP A 325 -21.09 23.96 1.48
N PRO A 326 -21.17 25.31 1.48
CA PRO A 326 -21.54 26.07 2.67
C PRO A 326 -22.94 25.79 3.23
N LEU A 327 -23.84 25.24 2.41
CA LEU A 327 -25.23 24.94 2.78
C LEU A 327 -25.45 23.45 3.06
N PHE A 328 -24.81 22.57 2.28
CA PHE A 328 -25.03 21.13 2.34
C PHE A 328 -23.91 20.33 3.01
N GLY A 329 -22.85 20.98 3.48
CA GLY A 329 -21.75 20.31 4.17
C GLY A 329 -20.76 19.66 3.19
N ALA A 330 -20.25 18.49 3.54
CA ALA A 330 -19.25 17.79 2.74
C ALA A 330 -19.89 16.77 1.78
N GLU A 331 -19.75 17.00 0.47
CA GLU A 331 -20.19 16.09 -0.58
C GLU A 331 -19.02 15.24 -1.07
N LYS A 332 -19.11 13.91 -0.93
CA LYS A 332 -18.06 12.98 -1.39
C LYS A 332 -18.02 12.94 -2.92
N ILE A 333 -16.89 13.31 -3.51
CA ILE A 333 -16.70 13.36 -4.96
C ILE A 333 -15.67 12.34 -5.47
N ALA A 334 -14.79 11.85 -4.60
CA ALA A 334 -13.91 10.74 -4.92
C ALA A 334 -13.58 9.91 -3.67
N LEU A 335 -13.33 8.62 -3.87
CA LEU A 335 -12.91 7.68 -2.83
C LEU A 335 -11.77 6.83 -3.40
N VAL A 336 -10.81 6.43 -2.58
CA VAL A 336 -9.71 5.55 -2.92
C VAL A 336 -9.48 4.60 -1.76
N GLY A 337 -9.30 3.32 -2.06
CA GLY A 337 -8.93 2.31 -1.07
C GLY A 337 -9.88 1.11 -0.99
N PRO A 338 -9.47 0.08 -0.21
CA PRO A 338 -8.16 -0.05 0.43
C PRO A 338 -7.05 -0.41 -0.58
N GLU A 339 -6.00 0.40 -0.62
CA GLU A 339 -4.85 0.18 -1.51
C GLU A 339 -3.62 -0.22 -0.68
N LEU A 340 -2.88 -1.22 -1.15
CA LEU A 340 -1.70 -1.75 -0.47
C LEU A 340 -0.43 -1.37 -1.23
N ARG A 341 0.53 -0.77 -0.53
CA ARG A 341 1.88 -0.53 -1.05
C ARG A 341 2.93 -0.97 -0.06
N SER A 342 4.03 -1.50 -0.56
CA SER A 342 5.14 -1.99 0.25
C SER A 342 6.39 -1.14 0.01
N GLY A 343 7.07 -0.77 1.08
CA GLY A 343 8.39 -0.16 1.04
C GLY A 343 9.46 -1.16 1.44
N LEU A 344 10.62 -1.09 0.78
CA LEU A 344 11.80 -1.91 1.08
C LEU A 344 12.99 -1.00 1.42
N HIS A 345 13.72 -1.31 2.48
CA HIS A 345 14.94 -0.59 2.87
C HIS A 345 15.84 -1.44 3.76
N GLU A 346 17.10 -1.05 3.93
CA GLU A 346 18.03 -1.71 4.85
C GLU A 346 17.61 -1.60 6.33
N THR A 347 16.73 -0.65 6.65
CA THR A 347 16.30 -0.30 8.01
C THR A 347 14.78 -0.26 8.08
N GLU A 348 14.20 -0.62 9.22
CA GLU A 348 12.74 -0.59 9.41
C GLU A 348 12.13 0.79 9.15
N SER A 349 12.72 1.86 9.71
CA SER A 349 12.24 3.24 9.51
C SER A 349 12.32 3.69 8.05
N GLY A 350 13.42 3.37 7.35
CA GLY A 350 13.54 3.64 5.92
C GLY A 350 12.49 2.90 5.08
N ALA A 351 12.14 1.66 5.46
CA ALA A 351 11.13 0.87 4.76
C ALA A 351 9.73 1.45 5.00
N GLU A 352 9.43 1.90 6.21
CA GLU A 352 8.19 2.59 6.56
C GLU A 352 8.04 3.90 5.77
N ILE A 353 9.07 4.76 5.75
CA ILE A 353 9.06 6.02 4.99
C ILE A 353 8.83 5.75 3.49
N ALA A 354 9.52 4.75 2.93
CA ALA A 354 9.34 4.36 1.53
C ALA A 354 7.91 3.88 1.24
N ALA A 355 7.34 3.07 2.14
CA ALA A 355 5.98 2.55 2.02
C ALA A 355 4.94 3.68 2.09
N LEU A 356 5.08 4.58 3.07
CA LEU A 356 4.20 5.75 3.24
C LEU A 356 4.23 6.65 2.00
N LYS A 357 5.43 6.92 1.46
CA LYS A 357 5.59 7.66 0.19
C LYS A 357 4.82 6.96 -0.92
N LEU A 358 5.14 5.70 -1.23
CA LEU A 358 4.51 4.96 -2.33
C LEU A 358 2.97 4.89 -2.21
N ALA A 359 2.46 4.69 -0.99
CA ALA A 359 1.03 4.69 -0.72
C ALA A 359 0.39 6.06 -0.99
N ALA A 360 0.97 7.14 -0.46
CA ALA A 360 0.49 8.50 -0.67
C ALA A 360 0.49 8.89 -2.15
N GLU A 361 1.57 8.60 -2.88
CA GLU A 361 1.66 8.89 -4.31
C GLU A 361 0.59 8.13 -5.10
N SER A 362 0.50 6.82 -4.88
CA SER A 362 -0.47 5.98 -5.58
C SER A 362 -1.92 6.40 -5.30
N ALA A 363 -2.27 6.67 -4.05
CA ALA A 363 -3.63 7.04 -3.69
C ALA A 363 -4.01 8.42 -4.24
N THR A 364 -3.08 9.38 -4.19
CA THR A 364 -3.28 10.71 -4.76
C THR A 364 -3.51 10.62 -6.28
N ASP A 365 -2.69 9.87 -7.00
CA ASP A 365 -2.84 9.69 -8.45
C ASP A 365 -4.20 9.03 -8.81
N MET A 366 -4.62 8.02 -8.04
CA MET A 366 -5.94 7.39 -8.25
C MET A 366 -7.08 8.36 -7.97
N LEU A 367 -6.96 9.17 -6.92
CA LEU A 367 -7.98 10.13 -6.53
C LEU A 367 -8.16 11.21 -7.60
N LEU A 368 -7.05 11.77 -8.09
CA LEU A 368 -7.06 12.78 -9.16
C LEU A 368 -7.62 12.22 -10.48
N ASN A 369 -7.33 10.95 -10.79
CA ASN A 369 -7.89 10.30 -11.97
C ASN A 369 -9.41 10.11 -11.87
N ARG A 370 -9.96 9.83 -10.68
CA ARG A 370 -11.42 9.70 -10.50
C ARG A 370 -12.18 11.01 -10.72
N LEU A 371 -11.50 12.15 -10.58
CA LEU A 371 -12.06 13.47 -10.89
C LEU A 371 -11.94 13.84 -12.38
N SER A 372 -11.21 13.03 -13.14
CA SER A 372 -10.97 13.25 -14.56
C SER A 372 -12.01 12.59 -15.47
N ASN A 373 -12.85 11.72 -14.92
CA ASN A 373 -14.01 11.09 -15.56
C ASN A 373 -15.29 11.63 -14.94
#